data_AF-A0AAD5A3F7-F1
#
_entry.id   AF-A0AAD5A3F7-F1
#
_cell.length_a   1.000
_cell.length_b   1.000
_cell.length_c   1.000
_cell.angle_alpha   90.00
_cell.angle_beta   90.00
_cell.angle_gamma   90.00
#
_symmetry.space_group_name_H-M   'P 1'
#
loop_
_entity.id
_entity.type
_entity.pdbx_description
1 polymer ?
#
loop_
_entity_poly.entity_id
_entity_poly.type
_entity_poly.pdbx_seq_one_letter_code
_entity_poly.pdbx_strand_id
1 'polypeptide(L)'
;MCVCICRIVLRNTAVAVIGPLKDGISSLNGVYEALITADVDPITGQCSNYISIRQQIVQAHQHLQQSEQTAGSGLESLDKSLEGLIQDDGKLNHEMNDTKQTLDNLRTEQESNNQLLREFQGTLEVAGINLNSTQQMLQDQRNRKHNAEVITGVGAGLLVIPVIGWIAGSAMLIGGAVDLDQATRAVNMAEEEVKKSEREVEKYKHKVSDYEYKISQTNCDISQKDEKLKQTREEIQKVKKQIESVAEFQNKVRIAVHLLSVLSGKASVAEHQTRRFILQEPVMKVMEDVMKAANEITGNELLYNEDIPRLIDQMKENNQRLTAICASENNEGVY
;
A
#
# COMPACT_ATOMS: atom_id res chain seq x y z
N MET A 1 -7.46 -8.01 -8.24
CA MET A 1 -6.61 -8.75 -9.19
C MET A 1 -5.67 -9.72 -8.46
N CYS A 2 -4.90 -9.27 -7.45
CA CYS A 2 -3.94 -10.14 -6.72
C CYS A 2 -4.55 -11.36 -6.00
N VAL A 3 -5.67 -11.21 -5.27
CA VAL A 3 -6.32 -12.34 -4.56
C VAL A 3 -6.85 -13.42 -5.51
N CYS A 4 -7.36 -13.04 -6.68
CA CYS A 4 -7.81 -14.02 -7.68
C CYS A 4 -6.61 -14.82 -8.22
N ILE A 5 -5.48 -14.15 -8.45
CA ILE A 5 -4.24 -14.79 -8.90
C ILE A 5 -3.74 -15.75 -7.82
N CYS A 6 -3.72 -15.35 -6.54
CA CYS A 6 -3.28 -16.22 -5.44
C CYS A 6 -4.19 -17.43 -5.25
N ARG A 7 -5.52 -17.28 -5.43
CA ARG A 7 -6.45 -18.42 -5.43
C ARG A 7 -6.20 -19.38 -6.60
N ILE A 8 -5.87 -18.85 -7.78
CA ILE A 8 -5.52 -19.66 -8.95
C ILE A 8 -4.22 -20.43 -8.67
N VAL A 9 -3.20 -19.75 -8.13
CA VAL A 9 -1.94 -20.39 -7.71
C VAL A 9 -2.23 -21.52 -6.73
N LEU A 10 -3.00 -21.26 -5.67
CA LEU A 10 -3.34 -22.27 -4.66
C LEU A 10 -4.03 -23.49 -5.28
N ARG A 11 -5.05 -23.27 -6.12
CA ARG A 11 -5.76 -24.36 -6.80
C ARG A 11 -4.83 -25.16 -7.71
N ASN A 12 -4.02 -24.48 -8.51
CA ASN A 12 -3.11 -25.14 -9.45
C ASN A 12 -2.05 -25.95 -8.71
N THR A 13 -1.49 -25.40 -7.62
CA THR A 13 -0.55 -26.12 -6.75
C THR A 13 -1.21 -27.36 -6.15
N ALA A 14 -2.40 -27.23 -5.55
CA ALA A 14 -3.09 -28.37 -4.97
C ALA A 14 -3.30 -29.49 -6.00
N VAL A 15 -3.84 -29.17 -7.18
CA VAL A 15 -4.07 -30.17 -8.24
C VAL A 15 -2.77 -30.84 -8.71
N ALA A 16 -1.70 -30.07 -8.89
CA ALA A 16 -0.43 -30.58 -9.39
C ALA A 16 0.33 -31.44 -8.36
N VAL A 17 0.06 -31.24 -7.06
CA VAL A 17 0.66 -32.00 -5.95
C VAL A 17 0.00 -33.39 -5.79
N ILE A 18 -1.32 -33.49 -5.98
CA ILE A 18 -2.07 -34.73 -5.69
C ILE A 18 -1.62 -35.92 -6.55
N GLY A 19 -1.36 -35.71 -7.85
CA GLY A 19 -0.97 -36.80 -8.75
C GLY A 19 0.31 -37.52 -8.29
N PRO A 20 1.45 -36.81 -8.20
CA PRO A 20 2.70 -37.39 -7.69
C PRO A 20 2.57 -37.92 -6.27
N LEU A 21 1.82 -37.26 -5.38
CA LEU A 21 1.60 -37.76 -4.02
C LEU A 21 0.92 -39.15 -4.04
N LYS A 22 -0.14 -39.30 -4.82
CA LYS A 22 -0.87 -40.56 -4.99
C LYS A 22 0.01 -41.66 -5.56
N ASP A 23 0.80 -41.35 -6.59
CA ASP A 23 1.73 -42.30 -7.20
C ASP A 23 2.80 -42.74 -6.20
N GLY A 24 3.32 -41.79 -5.41
CA GLY A 24 4.29 -42.06 -4.36
C GLY A 24 3.76 -43.00 -3.27
N ILE A 25 2.56 -42.73 -2.74
CA ILE A 25 1.90 -43.60 -1.74
C ILE A 25 1.58 -44.98 -2.34
N SER A 26 1.16 -45.03 -3.61
CA SER A 26 0.90 -46.29 -4.30
C SER A 26 2.17 -47.14 -4.44
N SER A 27 3.31 -46.53 -4.79
CA SER A 27 4.60 -47.21 -4.81
C SER A 27 5.03 -47.71 -3.43
N LEU A 28 4.78 -46.93 -2.37
CA LEU A 28 5.03 -47.38 -1.00
C LEU A 28 4.17 -48.59 -0.61
N ASN A 29 2.91 -48.65 -1.05
CA ASN A 29 2.09 -49.84 -0.89
C ASN A 29 2.68 -51.03 -1.66
N GLY A 30 3.18 -50.81 -2.87
CA GLY A 30 3.88 -51.82 -3.67
C GLY A 30 5.12 -52.41 -2.99
N VAL A 31 5.81 -51.62 -2.13
CA VAL A 31 6.90 -52.15 -1.29
C VAL A 31 6.39 -53.21 -0.32
N TYR A 32 5.27 -52.96 0.36
CA TYR A 32 4.68 -53.94 1.27
C TYR A 32 4.20 -55.19 0.55
N GLU A 33 3.56 -55.05 -0.61
CA GLU A 33 3.12 -56.19 -1.42
C GLU A 33 4.30 -57.07 -1.87
N ALA A 34 5.40 -56.43 -2.28
CA ALA A 34 6.63 -57.15 -2.62
C ALA A 34 7.25 -57.84 -1.38
N LEU A 35 7.30 -57.18 -0.22
CA LEU A 35 7.81 -57.80 1.01
C LEU A 35 6.98 -59.01 1.48
N ILE A 36 5.65 -58.96 1.33
CA ILE A 36 4.74 -60.07 1.69
C ILE A 36 4.99 -61.31 0.83
N THR A 37 5.42 -61.12 -0.42
CA THR A 37 5.61 -62.19 -1.40
C THR A 37 7.07 -62.61 -1.57
N ALA A 38 7.98 -62.00 -0.82
CA ALA A 38 9.41 -62.27 -0.92
C ALA A 38 9.78 -63.56 -0.17
N ASP A 39 10.60 -64.41 -0.79
CA ASP A 39 11.32 -65.43 -0.03
C ASP A 39 12.50 -64.76 0.67
N VAL A 40 12.63 -64.98 1.97
CA VAL A 40 13.71 -64.40 2.79
C VAL A 40 14.75 -65.47 3.06
N ASP A 41 15.99 -65.19 2.69
CA ASP A 41 17.11 -66.08 3.01
C ASP A 41 17.29 -66.14 4.55
N PRO A 42 17.22 -67.33 5.17
CA PRO A 42 17.17 -67.45 6.63
C PRO A 42 18.52 -67.14 7.31
N ILE A 43 19.62 -67.09 6.56
CA ILE A 43 20.97 -66.82 7.09
C ILE A 43 21.31 -65.34 6.96
N THR A 44 20.97 -64.74 5.83
CA THR A 44 21.37 -63.38 5.46
C THR A 44 20.24 -62.36 5.64
N GLY A 45 18.99 -62.80 5.76
CA GLY A 45 17.81 -61.94 5.85
C GLY A 45 17.46 -61.22 4.55
N GLN A 46 18.05 -61.65 3.42
CA GLN A 46 17.88 -61.00 2.12
C GLN A 46 16.61 -61.45 1.42
N CYS A 47 15.88 -60.48 0.84
CA CYS A 47 14.68 -60.75 0.05
C CYS A 47 15.03 -61.19 -1.39
N SER A 48 14.43 -62.28 -1.86
CA SER A 48 14.65 -62.84 -3.22
C SER A 48 14.22 -61.90 -4.35
N ASN A 49 13.24 -61.03 -4.10
CA ASN A 49 12.68 -60.06 -5.04
C ASN A 49 13.26 -58.64 -4.89
N TYR A 50 14.51 -58.52 -4.45
CA TYR A 50 15.27 -57.27 -4.26
C TYR A 50 15.00 -56.19 -5.33
N ILE A 51 15.07 -56.54 -6.61
CA ILE A 51 14.93 -55.58 -7.72
C ILE A 51 13.55 -54.90 -7.69
N SER A 52 12.49 -55.66 -7.39
CA SER A 52 11.12 -55.15 -7.37
C SER A 52 10.91 -54.20 -6.20
N ILE A 53 11.28 -54.62 -4.98
CA ILE A 53 11.20 -53.76 -3.78
C ILE A 53 11.99 -52.47 -4.01
N ARG A 54 13.20 -52.59 -4.54
CA ARG A 54 14.08 -51.45 -4.80
C ARG A 54 13.46 -50.47 -5.79
N GLN A 55 12.88 -50.97 -6.88
CA GLN A 55 12.21 -50.14 -7.88
C GLN A 55 11.06 -49.35 -7.27
N GLN A 56 10.23 -49.99 -6.44
CA GLN A 56 9.12 -49.33 -5.76
C GLN A 56 9.59 -48.22 -4.80
N ILE A 57 10.66 -48.46 -4.03
CA ILE A 57 11.24 -47.45 -3.14
C ILE A 57 11.77 -46.23 -3.93
N VAL A 58 12.46 -46.47 -5.04
CA VAL A 58 12.97 -45.37 -5.89
C VAL A 58 11.83 -44.57 -6.49
N GLN A 59 10.79 -45.22 -7.01
CA GLN A 59 9.61 -44.56 -7.56
C GLN A 59 8.88 -43.74 -6.49
N ALA A 60 8.68 -44.31 -5.30
CA ALA A 60 8.09 -43.62 -4.17
C ALA A 60 8.86 -42.34 -3.84
N HIS A 61 10.18 -42.42 -3.69
CA HIS A 61 11.01 -41.24 -3.40
C HIS A 61 10.88 -40.16 -4.49
N GLN A 62 10.97 -40.54 -5.78
CA GLN A 62 10.88 -39.58 -6.88
C GLN A 62 9.53 -38.86 -6.93
N HIS A 63 8.43 -39.60 -6.82
CA HIS A 63 7.09 -39.04 -6.86
C HIS A 63 6.80 -38.13 -5.65
N LEU A 64 7.23 -38.53 -4.45
CA LEU A 64 7.07 -37.72 -3.24
C LEU A 64 7.94 -36.46 -3.27
N GLN A 65 9.16 -36.56 -3.79
CA GLN A 65 10.03 -35.39 -3.99
C GLN A 65 9.42 -34.43 -5.03
N GLN A 66 8.82 -34.94 -6.10
CA GLN A 66 8.13 -34.10 -7.08
C GLN A 66 6.93 -33.37 -6.47
N SER A 67 6.17 -34.05 -5.62
CA SER A 67 5.07 -33.46 -4.85
C SER A 67 5.56 -32.34 -3.94
N GLU A 68 6.62 -32.59 -3.18
CA GLU A 68 7.28 -31.61 -2.30
C GLU A 68 7.75 -30.37 -3.09
N GLN A 69 8.47 -30.56 -4.19
CA GLN A 69 8.98 -29.47 -5.02
C GLN A 69 7.83 -28.63 -5.62
N THR A 70 6.77 -29.28 -6.08
CA THR A 70 5.60 -28.60 -6.65
C THR A 70 4.90 -27.73 -5.60
N ALA A 71 4.71 -28.26 -4.39
CA ALA A 71 4.18 -27.48 -3.27
C ALA A 71 5.12 -26.31 -2.90
N GLY A 72 6.43 -26.56 -2.90
CA GLY A 72 7.46 -25.55 -2.65
C GLY A 72 7.42 -24.39 -3.66
N SER A 73 7.34 -24.67 -4.96
CA SER A 73 7.19 -23.64 -6.00
C SER A 73 5.89 -22.84 -5.86
N GLY A 74 4.81 -23.50 -5.43
CA GLY A 74 3.55 -22.84 -5.09
C GLY A 74 3.70 -21.87 -3.92
N LEU A 75 4.39 -22.29 -2.86
CA LEU A 75 4.70 -21.46 -1.71
C LEU A 75 5.56 -20.25 -2.08
N GLU A 76 6.63 -20.44 -2.85
CA GLU A 76 7.48 -19.34 -3.33
C GLU A 76 6.70 -18.29 -4.13
N SER A 77 5.72 -18.74 -4.92
CA SER A 77 4.86 -17.84 -5.69
C SER A 77 3.95 -16.99 -4.78
N LEU A 78 3.45 -17.59 -3.68
CA LEU A 78 2.69 -16.88 -2.65
C LEU A 78 3.58 -15.92 -1.85
N ASP A 79 4.80 -16.32 -1.51
CA ASP A 79 5.79 -15.49 -0.81
C ASP A 79 6.08 -14.21 -1.62
N LYS A 80 6.39 -14.35 -2.91
CA LYS A 80 6.60 -13.22 -3.83
C LYS A 80 5.37 -12.31 -3.92
N SER A 81 4.18 -12.90 -3.94
CA SER A 81 2.92 -12.14 -4.00
C SER A 81 2.70 -11.35 -2.71
N LEU A 82 2.99 -11.94 -1.55
CA LEU A 82 2.89 -11.29 -0.25
C LEU A 82 3.90 -10.15 -0.10
N GLU A 83 5.15 -10.37 -0.52
CA GLU A 83 6.20 -9.35 -0.53
C GLU A 83 5.80 -8.14 -1.40
N GLY A 84 5.27 -8.39 -2.61
CA GLY A 84 4.79 -7.33 -3.49
C GLY A 84 3.66 -6.51 -2.86
N LEU A 85 2.71 -7.17 -2.20
CA LEU A 85 1.61 -6.48 -1.49
C LEU A 85 2.11 -5.65 -0.30
N ILE A 86 3.10 -6.14 0.45
CA ILE A 86 3.70 -5.38 1.55
C ILE A 86 4.44 -4.15 1.03
N GLN A 87 5.14 -4.27 -0.11
CA GLN A 87 5.77 -3.13 -0.78
C GLN A 87 4.74 -2.10 -1.26
N ASP A 88 3.63 -2.56 -1.86
CA ASP A 88 2.53 -1.70 -2.27
C ASP A 88 1.90 -0.97 -1.09
N ASP A 89 1.63 -1.66 0.04
CA ASP A 89 1.13 -1.02 1.27
C ASP A 89 2.12 0.04 1.76
N GLY A 90 3.42 -0.26 1.79
CA GLY A 90 4.47 0.69 2.16
C GLY A 90 4.48 1.94 1.27
N LYS A 91 4.42 1.75 -0.06
CA LYS A 91 4.38 2.84 -1.03
C LYS A 91 3.13 3.72 -0.86
N LEU A 92 1.96 3.11 -0.70
CA LEU A 92 0.71 3.84 -0.49
C LEU A 92 0.71 4.61 0.83
N ASN A 93 1.26 4.04 1.91
CA ASN A 93 1.40 4.75 3.18
C ASN A 93 2.35 5.95 3.06
N HIS A 94 3.45 5.82 2.30
CA HIS A 94 4.34 6.94 2.03
C HIS A 94 3.61 8.05 1.25
N GLU A 95 2.93 7.68 0.16
CA GLU A 95 2.14 8.63 -0.63
C GLU A 95 1.03 9.31 0.18
N MET A 96 0.37 8.59 1.08
CA MET A 96 -0.62 9.14 2.01
C MET A 96 0.00 10.18 2.95
N ASN A 97 1.18 9.91 3.50
CA ASN A 97 1.89 10.84 4.38
C ASN A 97 2.35 12.09 3.64
N ASP A 98 2.92 11.94 2.44
CA ASP A 98 3.35 13.07 1.60
C ASP A 98 2.16 13.95 1.19
N THR A 99 1.04 13.31 0.83
CA THR A 99 -0.20 14.01 0.47
C THR A 99 -0.74 14.76 1.69
N LYS A 100 -0.72 14.15 2.88
CA LYS A 100 -1.14 14.80 4.12
C LYS A 100 -0.26 16.00 4.48
N GLN A 101 1.05 15.87 4.37
CA GLN A 101 1.98 16.98 4.60
C GLN A 101 1.74 18.13 3.61
N THR A 102 1.54 17.81 2.33
CA THR A 102 1.21 18.80 1.30
C THR A 102 -0.09 19.52 1.65
N LEU A 103 -1.09 18.78 2.13
CA LEU A 103 -2.39 19.32 2.50
C LEU A 103 -2.29 20.25 3.72
N ASP A 104 -1.50 19.89 4.73
CA ASP A 104 -1.24 20.75 5.89
C ASP A 104 -0.53 22.06 5.48
N ASN A 105 0.41 21.99 4.53
CA ASN A 105 1.06 23.17 3.95
C ASN A 105 0.06 24.07 3.20
N LEU A 106 -0.81 23.48 2.36
CA LEU A 106 -1.85 24.23 1.63
C LEU A 106 -2.85 24.90 2.58
N ARG A 107 -3.24 24.23 3.68
CA ARG A 107 -4.10 24.83 4.71
C ARG A 107 -3.43 26.02 5.39
N THR A 108 -2.13 25.90 5.69
CA THR A 108 -1.34 27.00 6.25
C THR A 108 -1.25 28.18 5.27
N GLU A 109 -0.99 27.90 3.99
CA GLU A 109 -0.95 28.92 2.94
C GLU A 109 -2.31 29.61 2.77
N GLN A 110 -3.40 28.84 2.80
CA GLN A 110 -4.74 29.36 2.74
C GLN A 110 -5.06 30.31 3.89
N GLU A 111 -4.67 29.95 5.12
CA GLU A 111 -4.86 30.80 6.30
C GLU A 111 -4.09 32.12 6.17
N SER A 112 -2.84 32.05 5.70
CA SER A 112 -2.01 33.22 5.40
C SER A 112 -2.64 34.11 4.31
N ASN A 113 -3.09 33.51 3.20
CA ASN A 113 -3.74 34.25 2.11
C ASN A 113 -5.04 34.92 2.57
N ASN A 114 -5.84 34.25 3.41
CA ASN A 114 -7.04 34.84 4.02
C ASN A 114 -6.72 36.02 4.94
N GLN A 115 -5.62 35.95 5.71
CA GLN A 115 -5.18 37.05 6.55
C GLN A 115 -4.75 38.27 5.71
N LEU A 116 -3.94 38.04 4.67
CA LEU A 116 -3.49 39.10 3.77
C LEU A 116 -4.64 39.72 2.97
N LEU A 117 -5.62 38.92 2.55
CA LEU A 117 -6.84 39.43 1.92
C LEU A 117 -7.57 40.39 2.85
N ARG A 118 -7.79 40.02 4.12
CA ARG A 118 -8.44 40.89 5.12
C ARG A 118 -7.68 42.19 5.32
N GLU A 119 -6.35 42.14 5.39
CA GLU A 119 -5.50 43.32 5.53
C GLU A 119 -5.63 44.26 4.33
N PHE A 120 -5.58 43.72 3.10
CA PHE A 120 -5.70 44.55 1.89
C PHE A 120 -7.13 45.06 1.66
N GLN A 121 -8.16 44.31 2.05
CA GLN A 121 -9.54 44.81 2.06
C GLN A 121 -9.69 45.99 3.03
N GLY A 122 -9.17 45.89 4.25
CA GLY A 122 -9.18 47.01 5.20
C GLY A 122 -8.37 48.22 4.72
N THR A 123 -7.23 47.99 4.07
CA THR A 123 -6.43 49.09 3.50
C THR A 123 -7.10 49.74 2.29
N LEU A 124 -7.77 48.95 1.45
CA LEU A 124 -8.56 49.43 0.31
C LEU A 124 -9.72 50.31 0.79
N GLU A 125 -10.39 49.92 1.88
CA GLU A 125 -11.47 50.71 2.49
C GLU A 125 -10.96 52.07 2.98
N VAL A 126 -9.85 52.09 3.73
CA VAL A 126 -9.21 53.34 4.18
C VAL A 126 -8.77 54.21 2.99
N ALA A 127 -8.15 53.61 1.97
CA ALA A 127 -7.75 54.33 0.77
C ALA A 127 -8.96 54.92 0.02
N GLY A 128 -10.07 54.20 -0.05
CA GLY A 128 -11.32 54.67 -0.65
C GLY A 128 -11.96 55.84 0.11
N ILE A 129 -11.96 55.78 1.45
CA ILE A 129 -12.41 56.88 2.32
C ILE A 129 -11.54 58.13 2.08
N ASN A 130 -10.21 57.95 2.04
CA ASN A 130 -9.27 59.04 1.79
C ASN A 130 -9.47 59.66 0.40
N LEU A 131 -9.65 58.83 -0.64
CA LEU A 131 -9.92 59.31 -2.00
C LEU A 131 -11.18 60.19 -2.04
N ASN A 132 -12.26 59.72 -1.41
CA ASN A 132 -13.52 60.46 -1.36
C ASN A 132 -13.36 61.80 -0.63
N SER A 133 -12.63 61.81 0.50
CA SER A 133 -12.29 63.04 1.22
C SER A 133 -11.46 64.02 0.37
N THR A 134 -10.46 63.52 -0.35
CA THR A 134 -9.60 64.34 -1.23
C THR A 134 -10.38 64.90 -2.42
N GLN A 135 -11.27 64.11 -3.02
CA GLN A 135 -12.17 64.56 -4.09
C GLN A 135 -13.12 65.66 -3.58
N GLN A 136 -13.68 65.52 -2.37
CA GLN A 136 -14.51 66.55 -1.75
C GLN A 136 -13.71 67.84 -1.50
N MET A 137 -12.47 67.75 -1.00
CA MET A 137 -11.58 68.90 -0.84
C MET A 137 -11.25 69.59 -2.17
N LEU A 138 -10.97 68.82 -3.24
CA LEU A 138 -10.74 69.37 -4.57
C LEU A 138 -11.98 70.14 -5.07
N GLN A 139 -13.18 69.61 -4.83
CA GLN A 139 -14.43 70.27 -5.22
C GLN A 139 -14.63 71.58 -4.44
N ASP A 140 -14.34 71.61 -3.14
CA ASP A 140 -14.35 72.83 -2.34
C ASP A 140 -13.35 73.87 -2.85
N GLN A 141 -12.15 73.45 -3.24
CA GLN A 141 -11.15 74.36 -3.82
C GLN A 141 -11.57 74.90 -5.19
N ARG A 142 -12.15 74.07 -6.07
CA ARG A 142 -12.70 74.50 -7.36
C ARG A 142 -13.83 75.52 -7.17
N ASN A 143 -14.74 75.26 -6.24
CA ASN A 143 -15.83 76.18 -5.90
C ASN A 143 -15.29 77.53 -5.38
N ARG A 144 -14.26 77.50 -4.54
CA ARG A 144 -13.62 78.72 -4.00
C ARG A 144 -12.84 79.49 -5.06
N LYS A 145 -12.13 78.81 -5.97
CA LYS A 145 -11.49 79.44 -7.15
C LYS A 145 -12.53 80.16 -8.01
N HIS A 146 -13.64 79.51 -8.29
CA HIS A 146 -14.74 80.10 -9.05
C HIS A 146 -15.34 81.33 -8.36
N ASN A 147 -15.53 81.26 -7.03
CA ASN A 147 -16.02 82.40 -6.25
C ASN A 147 -15.01 83.58 -6.20
N ALA A 148 -13.70 83.30 -6.21
CA ALA A 148 -12.66 84.32 -6.30
C ALA A 148 -12.54 84.95 -7.70
N GLU A 149 -12.85 84.21 -8.76
CA GLU A 149 -12.96 84.73 -10.14
C GLU A 149 -14.15 85.70 -10.30
N VAL A 150 -15.25 85.46 -9.57
CA VAL A 150 -16.50 86.25 -9.66
C VAL A 150 -16.50 87.49 -8.76
N ILE A 151 -15.71 87.51 -7.67
CA ILE A 151 -15.65 88.62 -6.70
C ILE A 151 -14.25 89.27 -6.75
N THR A 152 -14.01 90.13 -7.74
CA THR A 152 -12.86 91.06 -7.73
C THR A 152 -13.18 92.23 -6.80
N GLY A 153 -12.94 92.08 -5.49
CA GLY A 153 -13.05 93.24 -4.59
C GLY A 153 -12.91 93.10 -3.09
N VAL A 154 -13.02 91.92 -2.46
CA VAL A 154 -12.91 91.83 -0.98
C VAL A 154 -12.13 90.58 -0.56
N GLY A 155 -11.10 90.80 0.25
CA GLY A 155 -10.13 89.80 0.68
C GLY A 155 -10.74 88.64 1.46
N ALA A 156 -10.77 87.46 0.84
CA ALA A 156 -11.02 86.20 1.51
C ALA A 156 -9.69 85.43 1.59
N GLY A 157 -9.15 85.30 2.80
CA GLY A 157 -7.89 84.58 3.05
C GLY A 157 -8.02 83.07 2.77
N LEU A 158 -7.01 82.50 2.12
CA LEU A 158 -6.90 81.06 1.88
C LEU A 158 -6.53 80.35 3.19
N LEU A 159 -7.50 79.82 3.93
CA LEU A 159 -7.21 79.00 5.10
C LEU A 159 -6.79 77.58 4.67
N VAL A 160 -5.57 77.22 5.08
CA VAL A 160 -4.98 75.89 5.00
C VAL A 160 -5.76 74.93 5.88
N ILE A 161 -6.33 73.89 5.29
CA ILE A 161 -6.97 72.79 6.02
C ILE A 161 -5.92 71.68 6.19
N PRO A 162 -5.58 71.27 7.42
CA PRO A 162 -4.62 70.21 7.64
C PRO A 162 -5.20 68.87 7.18
N VAL A 163 -4.42 68.14 6.39
CA VAL A 163 -4.73 66.79 5.92
C VAL A 163 -4.55 65.81 7.09
N ILE A 164 -5.64 65.18 7.51
CA ILE A 164 -5.58 63.99 8.37
C ILE A 164 -5.22 62.82 7.45
N GLY A 165 -4.00 62.29 7.62
CA GLY A 165 -3.53 61.08 6.93
C GLY A 165 -2.05 61.18 6.61
N TRP A 166 -1.22 60.39 7.28
CA TRP A 166 0.24 60.50 7.23
C TRP A 166 0.82 60.08 5.87
N ILE A 167 1.09 61.03 4.98
CA ILE A 167 2.29 61.03 4.13
C ILE A 167 2.75 62.49 4.02
N ALA A 168 3.96 62.77 4.49
CA ALA A 168 4.60 64.07 4.40
C ALA A 168 4.66 64.55 2.93
N GLY A 169 4.07 65.70 2.66
CA GLY A 169 4.06 66.31 1.33
C GLY A 169 3.31 67.63 1.33
N SER A 170 3.93 68.66 1.89
CA SER A 170 3.63 70.09 1.64
C SER A 170 2.28 70.64 2.11
N ALA A 171 2.14 70.91 3.41
CA ALA A 171 1.18 71.93 3.87
C ALA A 171 1.68 73.32 3.41
N MET A 172 1.10 73.88 2.35
CA MET A 172 1.46 75.22 1.88
C MET A 172 0.67 76.27 2.68
N LEU A 173 1.34 76.95 3.62
CA LEU A 173 0.87 78.20 4.24
C LEU A 173 0.77 79.30 3.19
N ILE A 174 -0.43 79.84 2.99
CA ILE A 174 -0.66 80.97 2.09
C ILE A 174 -1.20 82.16 2.90
N GLY A 175 -0.33 83.15 3.10
CA GLY A 175 -0.65 84.45 3.68
C GLY A 175 -1.45 85.32 2.71
N GLY A 176 -2.39 86.11 3.24
CA GLY A 176 -3.42 86.80 2.48
C GLY A 176 -2.93 87.85 1.47
N ALA A 177 -3.20 87.59 0.20
CA ALA A 177 -3.88 88.41 -0.81
C ALA A 177 -4.14 87.44 -1.98
N VAL A 178 -5.38 87.31 -2.47
CA VAL A 178 -5.73 86.24 -3.43
C VAL A 178 -5.20 86.59 -4.81
N ASP A 179 -4.06 86.01 -5.17
CA ASP A 179 -3.60 85.97 -6.56
C ASP A 179 -4.24 84.75 -7.24
N LEU A 180 -4.86 84.94 -8.40
CA LEU A 180 -5.57 83.90 -9.16
C LEU A 180 -4.63 82.75 -9.56
N ASP A 181 -3.34 83.06 -9.72
CA ASP A 181 -2.25 82.10 -9.91
C ASP A 181 -2.10 81.15 -8.71
N GLN A 182 -2.23 81.67 -7.49
CA GLN A 182 -2.08 80.90 -6.27
C GLN A 182 -3.27 79.94 -6.04
N ALA A 183 -4.49 80.37 -6.35
CA ALA A 183 -5.67 79.51 -6.35
C ALA A 183 -5.58 78.41 -7.43
N THR A 184 -5.01 78.73 -8.60
CA THR A 184 -4.79 77.75 -9.67
C THR A 184 -3.76 76.70 -9.28
N ARG A 185 -2.65 77.09 -8.63
CA ARG A 185 -1.66 76.14 -8.09
C ARG A 185 -2.27 75.21 -7.04
N ALA A 186 -3.13 75.73 -6.16
CA ALA A 186 -3.79 74.93 -5.14
C ALA A 186 -4.70 73.85 -5.74
N VAL A 187 -5.50 74.20 -6.77
CA VAL A 187 -6.32 73.23 -7.52
C VAL A 187 -5.46 72.18 -8.20
N ASN A 188 -4.36 72.58 -8.86
CA ASN A 188 -3.46 71.63 -9.54
C ASN A 188 -2.83 70.62 -8.55
N MET A 189 -2.37 71.09 -7.38
CA MET A 189 -1.85 70.20 -6.33
C MET A 189 -2.91 69.25 -5.80
N ALA A 190 -4.15 69.73 -5.61
CA ALA A 190 -5.26 68.88 -5.19
C ALA A 190 -5.63 67.82 -6.25
N GLU A 191 -5.56 68.15 -7.54
CA GLU A 191 -5.74 67.18 -8.63
C GLU A 191 -4.63 66.12 -8.67
N GLU A 192 -3.38 66.50 -8.40
CA GLU A 192 -2.27 65.55 -8.27
C GLU A 192 -2.46 64.58 -7.10
N GLU A 193 -2.96 65.08 -5.96
CA GLU A 193 -3.24 64.23 -4.79
C GLU A 193 -4.43 63.29 -5.04
N VAL A 194 -5.48 63.74 -5.75
CA VAL A 194 -6.57 62.84 -6.21
C VAL A 194 -6.00 61.73 -7.09
N LYS A 195 -5.20 62.06 -8.11
CA LYS A 195 -4.58 61.05 -8.99
C LYS A 195 -3.66 60.08 -8.24
N LYS A 196 -3.00 60.53 -7.18
CA LYS A 196 -2.18 59.67 -6.32
C LYS A 196 -3.07 58.72 -5.50
N SER A 197 -4.13 59.23 -4.90
CA SER A 197 -5.08 58.44 -4.13
C SER A 197 -5.84 57.41 -5.00
N GLU A 198 -6.23 57.77 -6.23
CA GLU A 198 -6.80 56.84 -7.22
C GLU A 198 -5.85 55.69 -7.55
N ARG A 199 -4.56 55.98 -7.72
CA ARG A 199 -3.52 54.95 -7.94
C ARG A 199 -3.37 54.02 -6.75
N GLU A 200 -3.51 54.52 -5.52
CA GLU A 200 -3.47 53.68 -4.32
C GLU A 200 -4.69 52.76 -4.21
N VAL A 201 -5.90 53.27 -4.48
CA VAL A 201 -7.13 52.46 -4.53
C VAL A 201 -7.00 51.37 -5.58
N GLU A 202 -6.57 51.69 -6.80
CA GLU A 202 -6.43 50.69 -7.86
C GLU A 202 -5.38 49.63 -7.51
N LYS A 203 -4.26 50.04 -6.90
CA LYS A 203 -3.22 49.12 -6.40
C LYS A 203 -3.78 48.13 -5.38
N TYR A 204 -4.55 48.59 -4.38
CA TYR A 204 -5.11 47.71 -3.36
C TYR A 204 -6.24 46.84 -3.91
N LYS A 205 -7.03 47.34 -4.86
CA LYS A 205 -8.03 46.55 -5.57
C LYS A 205 -7.40 45.40 -6.35
N HIS A 206 -6.30 45.65 -7.05
CA HIS A 206 -5.53 44.61 -7.72
C HIS A 206 -5.00 43.56 -6.73
N LYS A 207 -4.50 43.98 -5.55
CA LYS A 207 -4.05 43.05 -4.51
C LYS A 207 -5.19 42.19 -3.95
N VAL A 208 -6.36 42.77 -3.67
CA VAL A 208 -7.54 42.02 -3.21
C VAL A 208 -7.90 40.95 -4.24
N SER A 209 -7.99 41.32 -5.52
CA SER A 209 -8.28 40.38 -6.60
C SER A 209 -7.23 39.26 -6.72
N ASP A 210 -5.95 39.56 -6.54
CA ASP A 210 -4.86 38.56 -6.56
C ASP A 210 -4.99 37.55 -5.42
N TYR A 211 -5.28 37.99 -4.19
CA TYR A 211 -5.47 37.09 -3.07
C TYR A 211 -6.78 36.29 -3.14
N GLU A 212 -7.86 36.87 -3.64
CA GLU A 212 -9.10 36.13 -3.92
C GLU A 212 -8.85 34.99 -4.91
N TYR A 213 -8.09 35.26 -5.98
CA TYR A 213 -7.68 34.24 -6.94
C TYR A 213 -6.83 33.15 -6.28
N LYS A 214 -5.80 33.51 -5.50
CA LYS A 214 -4.97 32.55 -4.77
C LYS A 214 -5.78 31.67 -3.82
N ILE A 215 -6.69 32.25 -3.05
CA ILE A 215 -7.58 31.50 -2.15
C ILE A 215 -8.45 30.51 -2.92
N SER A 216 -9.01 30.93 -4.05
CA SER A 216 -9.79 30.04 -4.93
C SER A 216 -8.95 28.87 -5.45
N GLN A 217 -7.72 29.15 -5.89
CA GLN A 217 -6.79 28.12 -6.36
C GLN A 217 -6.41 27.14 -5.25
N THR A 218 -5.99 27.64 -4.08
CA THR A 218 -5.63 26.78 -2.93
C THR A 218 -6.82 25.94 -2.46
N ASN A 219 -8.06 26.47 -2.50
CA ASN A 219 -9.27 25.70 -2.21
C ASN A 219 -9.45 24.51 -3.16
N CYS A 220 -9.26 24.75 -4.46
CA CYS A 220 -9.32 23.69 -5.47
C CYS A 220 -8.27 22.61 -5.20
N ASP A 221 -7.03 23.02 -4.93
CA ASP A 221 -5.92 22.11 -4.63
C ASP A 221 -6.20 21.28 -3.37
N ILE A 222 -6.70 21.90 -2.29
CA ILE A 222 -7.09 21.19 -1.06
C ILE A 222 -8.15 20.13 -1.37
N SER A 223 -9.21 20.49 -2.10
CA SER A 223 -10.27 19.55 -2.45
C SER A 223 -9.74 18.34 -3.23
N GLN A 224 -8.86 18.57 -4.21
CA GLN A 224 -8.24 17.49 -4.98
C GLN A 224 -7.35 16.59 -4.11
N LYS A 225 -6.59 17.17 -3.17
CA LYS A 225 -5.74 16.39 -2.25
C LYS A 225 -6.56 15.61 -1.24
N ASP A 226 -7.67 16.14 -0.73
CA ASP A 226 -8.60 15.42 0.16
C ASP A 226 -9.24 14.23 -0.57
N GLU A 227 -9.66 14.39 -1.83
CA GLU A 227 -10.16 13.28 -2.65
C GLU A 227 -9.09 12.21 -2.86
N LYS A 228 -7.86 12.62 -3.18
CA LYS A 228 -6.72 11.72 -3.33
C LYS A 228 -6.44 10.95 -2.03
N LEU A 229 -6.45 11.61 -0.87
CA LEU A 229 -6.27 10.95 0.43
C LEU A 229 -7.34 9.89 0.68
N LYS A 230 -8.60 10.18 0.34
CA LYS A 230 -9.69 9.22 0.47
C LYS A 230 -9.45 7.99 -0.41
N GLN A 231 -9.09 8.20 -1.68
CA GLN A 231 -8.78 7.11 -2.62
C GLN A 231 -7.60 6.26 -2.12
N THR A 232 -6.48 6.88 -1.73
CA THR A 232 -5.31 6.16 -1.21
C THR A 232 -5.64 5.36 0.05
N ARG A 233 -6.50 5.89 0.95
CA ARG A 233 -6.94 5.16 2.14
C ARG A 233 -7.77 3.92 1.78
N GLU A 234 -8.67 4.02 0.81
CA GLU A 234 -9.46 2.90 0.31
C GLU A 234 -8.55 1.83 -0.33
N GLU A 235 -7.53 2.25 -1.08
CA GLU A 235 -6.53 1.36 -1.67
C GLU A 235 -5.69 0.64 -0.60
N ILE A 236 -5.22 1.33 0.44
CA ILE A 236 -4.52 0.72 1.58
C ILE A 236 -5.39 -0.35 2.23
N GLN A 237 -6.66 -0.05 2.53
CA GLN A 237 -7.58 -1.03 3.11
C GLN A 237 -7.77 -2.25 2.21
N LYS A 238 -7.84 -2.03 0.90
CA LYS A 238 -7.94 -3.11 -0.08
C LYS A 238 -6.67 -3.97 -0.06
N VAL A 239 -5.48 -3.38 -0.11
CA VAL A 239 -4.19 -4.09 -0.06
C VAL A 239 -4.05 -4.89 1.23
N LYS A 240 -4.39 -4.32 2.39
CA LYS A 240 -4.35 -5.04 3.69
C LYS A 240 -5.22 -6.29 3.71
N LYS A 241 -6.44 -6.22 3.18
CA LYS A 241 -7.30 -7.40 3.02
C LYS A 241 -6.69 -8.46 2.11
N GLN A 242 -5.94 -8.05 1.09
CA GLN A 242 -5.22 -8.98 0.21
C GLN A 242 -4.05 -9.62 0.96
N ILE A 243 -3.26 -8.86 1.72
CA ILE A 243 -2.17 -9.37 2.56
C ILE A 243 -2.69 -10.45 3.51
N GLU A 244 -3.78 -10.19 4.24
CA GLU A 244 -4.40 -11.15 5.15
C GLU A 244 -4.80 -12.45 4.42
N SER A 245 -5.50 -12.34 3.29
CA SER A 245 -5.93 -13.50 2.51
C SER A 245 -4.77 -14.31 1.93
N VAL A 246 -3.71 -13.65 1.45
CA VAL A 246 -2.54 -14.33 0.89
C VAL A 246 -1.72 -15.00 1.98
N ALA A 247 -1.56 -14.35 3.14
CA ALA A 247 -0.88 -14.94 4.29
C ALA A 247 -1.60 -16.19 4.81
N GLU A 248 -2.94 -16.20 4.82
CA GLU A 248 -3.72 -17.41 5.15
C GLU A 248 -3.40 -18.57 4.19
N PHE A 249 -3.43 -18.31 2.88
CA PHE A 249 -3.10 -19.33 1.87
C PHE A 249 -1.64 -19.81 1.98
N GLN A 250 -0.70 -18.87 2.17
CA GLN A 250 0.71 -19.18 2.39
C GLN A 250 0.88 -20.12 3.58
N ASN A 251 0.19 -19.87 4.70
CA ASN A 251 0.27 -20.72 5.87
C ASN A 251 -0.23 -22.14 5.58
N LYS A 252 -1.35 -22.29 4.87
CA LYS A 252 -1.87 -23.60 4.46
C LYS A 252 -0.86 -24.37 3.61
N VAL A 253 -0.27 -23.72 2.60
CA VAL A 253 0.72 -24.35 1.71
C VAL A 253 2.00 -24.68 2.46
N ARG A 254 2.44 -23.83 3.40
CA ARG A 254 3.63 -24.08 4.22
C ARG A 254 3.48 -25.35 5.06
N ILE A 255 2.31 -25.59 5.63
CA ILE A 255 2.01 -26.85 6.34
C ILE A 255 2.08 -28.04 5.36
N ALA A 256 1.50 -27.92 4.16
CA ALA A 256 1.55 -28.98 3.16
C ALA A 256 2.99 -29.30 2.71
N VAL A 257 3.81 -28.27 2.45
CA VAL A 257 5.24 -28.43 2.13
C VAL A 257 5.97 -29.16 3.25
N HIS A 258 5.72 -28.79 4.52
CA HIS A 258 6.35 -29.44 5.65
C HIS A 258 6.03 -30.94 5.72
N LEU A 259 4.75 -31.31 5.61
CA LEU A 259 4.31 -32.71 5.62
C LEU A 259 4.93 -33.51 4.45
N LEU A 260 4.93 -32.93 3.26
CA LEU A 260 5.54 -33.55 2.07
C LEU A 260 7.05 -33.72 2.22
N SER A 261 7.75 -32.74 2.81
CA SER A 261 9.18 -32.81 3.06
C SER A 261 9.55 -33.91 4.07
N VAL A 262 8.74 -34.06 5.13
CA VAL A 262 8.89 -35.16 6.09
C VAL A 262 8.72 -36.51 5.37
N LEU A 263 7.65 -36.69 4.60
CA LEU A 263 7.37 -37.95 3.90
C LEU A 263 8.44 -38.26 2.84
N SER A 264 8.78 -37.29 1.99
CA SER A 264 9.84 -37.37 0.97
C SER A 264 11.19 -37.72 1.60
N GLY A 265 11.54 -37.10 2.72
CA GLY A 265 12.76 -37.38 3.48
C GLY A 265 12.80 -38.81 4.02
N LYS A 266 11.69 -39.32 4.58
CA LYS A 266 11.60 -40.71 5.04
C LYS A 266 11.73 -41.71 3.88
N ALA A 267 11.10 -41.44 2.74
CA ALA A 267 11.27 -42.25 1.53
C ALA A 267 12.72 -42.20 0.99
N SER A 268 13.40 -41.05 1.10
CA SER A 268 14.82 -40.93 0.75
C SER A 268 15.73 -41.77 1.65
N VAL A 269 15.42 -41.87 2.95
CA VAL A 269 16.13 -42.78 3.87
C VAL A 269 15.93 -44.24 3.44
N ALA A 270 14.70 -44.64 3.10
CA ALA A 270 14.42 -45.98 2.56
C ALA A 270 15.23 -46.24 1.29
N GLU A 271 15.29 -45.25 0.40
CA GLU A 271 16.07 -45.30 -0.83
C GLU A 271 17.56 -45.49 -0.51
N HIS A 272 18.14 -44.72 0.42
CA HIS A 272 19.57 -44.86 0.74
C HIS A 272 19.90 -46.20 1.37
N GLN A 273 19.07 -46.69 2.30
CA GLN A 273 19.31 -47.94 3.02
C GLN A 273 19.22 -49.18 2.11
N THR A 274 18.43 -49.13 1.04
CA THR A 274 18.18 -50.27 0.15
C THR A 274 19.08 -50.33 -1.09
N ARG A 275 20.08 -49.45 -1.22
CA ARG A 275 20.93 -49.37 -2.42
C ARG A 275 21.80 -50.60 -2.72
N ARG A 276 22.16 -51.38 -1.69
CA ARG A 276 23.14 -52.47 -1.82
C ARG A 276 22.52 -53.84 -1.60
N PHE A 277 21.66 -53.95 -0.58
CA PHE A 277 20.94 -55.17 -0.23
C PHE A 277 19.68 -54.76 0.52
N ILE A 278 18.64 -55.61 0.47
CA ILE A 278 17.39 -55.41 1.22
C ILE A 278 17.31 -56.49 2.28
N LEU A 279 17.50 -56.06 3.52
CA LEU A 279 17.21 -56.86 4.71
C LEU A 279 15.76 -56.57 5.12
N GLN A 280 14.98 -57.62 5.32
CA GLN A 280 13.53 -57.50 5.58
C GLN A 280 13.24 -56.59 6.80
N GLU A 281 13.86 -56.88 7.95
CA GLU A 281 13.65 -56.12 9.20
C GLU A 281 14.01 -54.62 9.08
N PRO A 282 15.22 -54.23 8.60
CA PRO A 282 15.53 -52.82 8.38
C PRO A 282 14.57 -52.10 7.44
N VAL A 283 14.14 -52.75 6.34
CA VAL A 283 13.20 -52.14 5.40
C VAL A 283 11.83 -51.97 6.03
N MET A 284 11.33 -52.96 6.76
CA MET A 284 10.07 -52.85 7.51
C MET A 284 10.08 -51.68 8.47
N LYS A 285 11.16 -51.50 9.24
CA LYS A 285 11.30 -50.40 10.20
C LYS A 285 11.24 -49.02 9.52
N VAL A 286 11.90 -48.85 8.37
CA VAL A 286 11.81 -47.58 7.65
C VAL A 286 10.43 -47.38 7.04
N MET A 287 9.81 -48.44 6.54
CA MET A 287 8.47 -48.36 5.97
C MET A 287 7.40 -48.01 7.01
N GLU A 288 7.54 -48.47 8.26
CA GLU A 288 6.69 -48.02 9.37
C GLU A 288 6.79 -46.51 9.62
N ASP A 289 8.00 -45.97 9.59
CA ASP A 289 8.25 -44.54 9.72
C ASP A 289 7.63 -43.75 8.57
N VAL A 290 7.72 -44.28 7.35
CA VAL A 290 7.09 -43.71 6.15
C VAL A 290 5.56 -43.76 6.26
N MET A 291 4.98 -44.87 6.72
CA MET A 291 3.54 -45.02 6.92
C MET A 291 3.00 -44.04 7.96
N LYS A 292 3.72 -43.83 9.07
CA LYS A 292 3.36 -42.81 10.07
C LYS A 292 3.33 -41.42 9.46
N ALA A 293 4.36 -41.04 8.70
CA ALA A 293 4.41 -39.75 8.00
C ALA A 293 3.29 -39.60 6.96
N ALA A 294 2.98 -40.67 6.21
CA ALA A 294 1.87 -40.66 5.25
C ALA A 294 0.53 -40.45 5.94
N ASN A 295 0.31 -41.02 7.13
CA ASN A 295 -0.93 -40.86 7.88
C ASN A 295 -1.18 -39.40 8.30
N GLU A 296 -0.13 -38.63 8.60
CA GLU A 296 -0.24 -37.20 8.94
C GLU A 296 -0.76 -36.34 7.78
N ILE A 297 -0.59 -36.78 6.53
CA ILE A 297 -1.07 -36.07 5.33
C ILE A 297 -2.59 -36.00 5.26
N THR A 298 -3.30 -37.03 5.75
CA THR A 298 -4.77 -37.12 5.65
C THR A 298 -5.51 -35.99 6.35
N GLY A 299 -4.87 -35.33 7.33
CA GLY A 299 -5.42 -34.18 8.05
C GLY A 299 -5.23 -32.83 7.35
N ASN A 300 -4.54 -32.77 6.21
CA ASN A 300 -4.25 -31.51 5.53
C ASN A 300 -5.25 -31.21 4.40
N GLU A 301 -5.94 -30.08 4.49
CA GLU A 301 -6.97 -29.64 3.52
C GLU A 301 -6.44 -29.54 2.08
N LEU A 302 -5.18 -29.13 1.87
CA LEU A 302 -4.61 -28.95 0.53
C LEU A 302 -4.13 -30.26 -0.10
N LEU A 303 -3.75 -31.22 0.73
CA LEU A 303 -3.30 -32.54 0.31
C LEU A 303 -4.44 -33.57 0.29
N TYR A 304 -5.64 -33.17 0.72
CA TYR A 304 -6.78 -34.06 0.78
C TYR A 304 -7.26 -34.44 -0.62
N ASN A 305 -7.36 -35.75 -0.85
CA ASN A 305 -8.01 -36.36 -1.99
C ASN A 305 -8.65 -37.67 -1.54
N GLU A 306 -9.81 -38.03 -2.07
CA GLU A 306 -10.56 -39.24 -1.66
C GLU A 306 -9.75 -40.53 -1.78
N ASP A 307 -8.81 -40.61 -2.74
CA ASP A 307 -7.98 -41.79 -2.94
C ASP A 307 -6.87 -41.94 -1.89
N ILE A 308 -6.39 -40.83 -1.31
CA ILE A 308 -5.21 -40.84 -0.42
C ILE A 308 -5.47 -41.60 0.88
N PRO A 309 -6.56 -41.35 1.64
CA PRO A 309 -6.88 -42.14 2.83
C PRO A 309 -7.02 -43.63 2.50
N ARG A 310 -7.67 -43.97 1.39
CA ARG A 310 -7.84 -45.35 0.95
C ARG A 310 -6.50 -46.04 0.71
N LEU A 311 -5.56 -45.38 0.03
CA LEU A 311 -4.22 -45.92 -0.21
C LEU A 311 -3.42 -46.09 1.10
N ILE A 312 -3.54 -45.14 2.03
CA ILE A 312 -2.89 -45.22 3.34
C ILE A 312 -3.46 -46.38 4.17
N ASP A 313 -4.78 -46.61 4.12
CA ASP A 313 -5.40 -47.72 4.82
C ASP A 313 -4.98 -49.08 4.23
N GLN A 314 -4.85 -49.18 2.90
CA GLN A 314 -4.26 -50.36 2.25
C GLN A 314 -2.82 -50.62 2.70
N MET A 315 -2.00 -49.56 2.83
CA MET A 315 -0.64 -49.70 3.39
C MET A 315 -0.67 -50.22 4.82
N LYS A 316 -1.59 -49.75 5.67
CA LYS A 316 -1.73 -50.23 7.06
C LYS A 316 -2.11 -51.72 7.10
N GLU A 317 -3.07 -52.12 6.27
CA GLU A 317 -3.49 -53.53 6.15
C GLU A 317 -2.33 -54.42 5.72
N ASN A 318 -1.58 -54.00 4.70
CA ASN A 318 -0.42 -54.74 4.21
C ASN A 318 0.72 -54.79 5.24
N ASN A 319 0.96 -53.71 6.00
CA ASN A 319 1.90 -53.71 7.11
C ASN A 319 1.50 -54.74 8.18
N GLN A 320 0.22 -54.78 8.58
CA GLN A 320 -0.29 -55.77 9.53
C GLN A 320 -0.13 -57.21 9.04
N ARG A 321 -0.42 -57.46 7.76
CA ARG A 321 -0.23 -58.78 7.14
C ARG A 321 1.24 -59.20 7.16
N LEU A 322 2.15 -58.30 6.80
CA LEU A 322 3.58 -58.56 6.82
C LEU A 322 4.08 -58.87 8.23
N THR A 323 3.68 -58.09 9.24
CA THR A 323 4.04 -58.35 10.65
C THR A 323 3.54 -59.72 11.11
N ALA A 324 2.35 -60.15 10.70
CA ALA A 324 1.80 -61.45 11.06
C ALA A 324 2.62 -62.61 10.46
N ILE A 325 3.07 -62.49 9.20
CA ILE A 325 3.91 -63.48 8.52
C ILE A 325 5.25 -63.65 9.25
N CYS A 326 5.93 -62.53 9.54
CA CYS A 326 7.20 -62.57 10.28
C CYS A 326 7.05 -63.16 11.70
N ALA A 327 5.90 -62.96 12.35
CA ALA A 327 5.62 -63.55 13.66
C ALA A 327 5.38 -65.08 13.60
N SER A 328 4.80 -65.60 12.51
CA SER A 328 4.64 -67.05 12.33
C SER A 328 5.95 -67.77 12.03
N GLU A 329 6.82 -67.18 11.20
CA GLU A 329 8.11 -67.78 10.81
C GLU A 329 9.07 -67.91 12.01
N ASN A 330 9.04 -66.94 12.93
CA ASN A 330 9.81 -66.99 14.17
C ASN A 330 9.36 -68.07 15.16
N ASN A 331 8.12 -68.58 15.06
CA ASN A 331 7.60 -69.65 15.93
C ASN A 331 7.87 -71.06 15.37
N GLU A 332 8.15 -71.20 14.07
CA GLU A 332 8.46 -72.49 13.44
C GLU A 332 9.95 -72.87 13.56
N GLY A 333 10.83 -71.92 13.88
CA GLY A 333 12.27 -72.14 14.08
C GLY A 333 12.69 -72.63 15.49
N VAL A 334 11.74 -72.94 16.37
CA VAL A 334 11.99 -73.45 17.73
C VAL A 334 11.65 -74.95 17.80
N TYR A 335 12.41 -75.79 17.11
CA TYR A 335 12.43 -77.25 17.33
C TYR A 335 13.83 -77.84 17.14
#